data_AF-A0A7W3ZNL7-F1
#
_entry.id   AF-A0A7W3ZNL7-F1
#
_cell.length_a   1.000
_cell.length_b   1.000
_cell.length_c   1.000
_cell.angle_alpha   90.00
_cell.angle_beta   90.00
_cell.angle_gamma   90.00
#
_symmetry.space_group_name_H-M   'P 1'
#
loop_
_entity.id
_entity.type
_entity.pdbx_description
1 polymer ?
#
loop_
_entity_poly.entity_id
_entity_poly.type
_entity_poly.pdbx_seq_one_letter_code
_entity_poly.pdbx_strand_id
1 'polypeptide(L)'
;MSWAFDAFVKGRWTVESTTPGKSTLKGTVTVMADGGGNGGFTLVWAREGAPITWSGGYLLRGGHLRIDMHQAPTGMERLTGGEALTVPKEVEEGASLVLPWQPPGHRDTGDGQRLNVTYRNNVLHIVHTERNGSESVHVCTRAT
;
A
#
# COMPACT_ATOMS: atom_id res chain seq x y z
N MET A 1 -3.87 -8.95 22.00
CA MET A 1 -5.00 -8.09 21.58
C MET A 1 -4.64 -7.57 20.18
N SER A 2 -5.37 -7.96 19.13
CA SER A 2 -5.13 -7.49 17.76
C SER A 2 -5.68 -6.08 17.61
N TRP A 3 -4.95 -5.17 16.96
CA TRP A 3 -5.45 -3.83 16.67
C TRP A 3 -6.42 -3.86 15.48
N ALA A 4 -7.41 -2.97 15.43
CA ALA A 4 -8.43 -2.95 14.39
C ALA A 4 -7.83 -2.73 12.99
N PHE A 5 -6.86 -1.81 12.86
CA PHE A 5 -6.08 -1.64 11.63
C PHE A 5 -5.35 -2.93 11.23
N ASP A 6 -4.68 -3.60 12.17
CA ASP A 6 -3.96 -4.85 11.90
C ASP A 6 -4.92 -5.93 11.38
N ALA A 7 -6.10 -6.07 12.00
CA ALA A 7 -7.14 -7.00 11.55
C ALA A 7 -7.71 -6.63 10.16
N PHE A 8 -7.78 -5.34 9.86
CA PHE A 8 -8.22 -4.86 8.55
C PHE A 8 -7.20 -5.17 7.45
N VAL A 9 -5.90 -4.92 7.65
CA VAL A 9 -4.90 -5.11 6.59
C VAL A 9 -4.46 -6.57 6.44
N LYS A 10 -4.50 -7.35 7.53
CA LYS A 10 -4.01 -8.73 7.58
C LYS A 10 -4.69 -9.62 6.54
N GLY A 11 -3.90 -10.51 5.95
CA GLY A 11 -4.37 -11.51 5.01
C GLY A 11 -3.84 -11.29 3.61
N ARG A 12 -4.48 -11.95 2.65
CA ARG A 12 -4.07 -11.95 1.25
C ARG A 12 -5.00 -11.06 0.43
N TRP A 13 -4.42 -10.29 -0.45
CA TRP A 13 -5.10 -9.38 -1.37
C TRP A 13 -4.61 -9.64 -2.78
N THR A 14 -5.51 -9.71 -3.75
CA THR A 14 -5.14 -9.51 -5.15
C THR A 14 -5.03 -8.02 -5.41
N VAL A 15 -4.11 -7.62 -6.28
CA VAL A 15 -3.88 -6.21 -6.61
C VAL A 15 -3.84 -6.04 -8.11
N GLU A 16 -4.60 -5.08 -8.62
CA GLU A 16 -4.48 -4.57 -9.98
C GLU A 16 -4.03 -3.12 -9.92
N SER A 17 -2.96 -2.78 -10.63
CA SER A 17 -2.34 -1.46 -10.59
C SER A 17 -2.22 -0.89 -11.98
N THR A 18 -2.85 0.26 -12.20
CA THR A 18 -2.83 0.99 -13.47
C THR A 18 -2.13 2.32 -13.28
N THR A 19 -1.14 2.60 -14.12
CA THR A 19 -0.43 3.88 -14.18
C THR A 19 -0.65 4.49 -15.57
N PRO A 20 -0.79 5.82 -15.71
CA PRO A 20 -1.04 6.45 -17.01
C PRO A 20 0.00 6.05 -18.05
N GLY A 21 -0.48 5.67 -19.24
CA GLY A 21 0.37 5.24 -20.36
C GLY A 21 1.04 3.87 -20.19
N LYS A 22 0.71 3.11 -19.14
CA LYS A 22 1.24 1.75 -18.91
C LYS A 22 0.11 0.71 -18.90
N SER A 23 0.46 -0.54 -19.20
CA SER A 23 -0.46 -1.66 -19.02
C SER A 23 -0.73 -1.91 -17.53
N THR A 24 -1.93 -2.40 -17.22
CA THR A 24 -2.30 -2.79 -15.86
C THR A 24 -1.43 -3.98 -15.41
N LEU A 25 -0.78 -3.81 -14.26
CA LEU A 25 -0.05 -4.87 -13.59
C LEU A 25 -0.97 -5.61 -12.61
N LYS A 26 -0.85 -6.94 -12.56
CA LYS A 26 -1.59 -7.77 -11.61
C LYS A 26 -0.63 -8.42 -10.63
N GLY A 27 -1.06 -8.56 -9.38
CA GLY A 27 -0.23 -9.11 -8.34
C GLY A 27 -1.02 -9.61 -7.13
N THR A 28 -0.28 -10.01 -6.12
CA THR A 28 -0.81 -10.42 -4.81
C THR A 28 0.01 -9.75 -3.72
N VAL A 29 -0.66 -9.19 -2.71
CA VAL A 29 -0.05 -8.75 -1.47
C VAL A 29 -0.47 -9.69 -0.36
N THR A 30 0.48 -10.14 0.46
CA THR A 30 0.19 -10.85 1.72
C THR A 30 0.70 -10.02 2.87
N VAL A 31 -0.19 -9.62 3.77
CA VAL A 31 0.13 -8.83 4.96
C VAL A 31 0.10 -9.72 6.19
N MET A 32 1.22 -9.77 6.89
CA MET A 32 1.40 -10.43 8.17
C MET A 32 1.35 -9.37 9.26
N ALA A 33 0.31 -9.41 10.09
CA ALA A 33 0.13 -8.50 11.21
C ALA A 33 0.01 -9.30 12.51
N ASP A 34 0.89 -9.00 13.46
CA ASP A 34 0.97 -9.72 14.74
C ASP A 34 0.50 -8.86 15.92
N GLY A 35 0.00 -7.66 15.65
CA GLY A 35 -0.56 -6.75 16.64
C GLY A 35 0.31 -5.52 16.91
N GLY A 36 -0.32 -4.46 17.37
CA GLY A 36 0.37 -3.25 17.82
C GLY A 36 0.80 -2.33 16.69
N GLY A 37 0.21 -2.43 15.49
CA GLY A 37 0.50 -1.51 14.38
C GLY A 37 1.86 -1.73 13.75
N ASN A 38 2.43 -2.92 13.85
CA ASN A 38 3.70 -3.27 13.22
C ASN A 38 3.54 -4.63 12.55
N GLY A 39 3.93 -4.74 11.28
CA GLY A 39 3.78 -5.98 10.54
C GLY A 39 4.64 -6.02 9.29
N GLY A 40 4.75 -7.22 8.74
CA GLY A 40 5.47 -7.48 7.49
C GLY A 40 4.50 -7.66 6.33
N PHE A 41 4.98 -7.52 5.10
CA PHE A 41 4.23 -7.90 3.93
C PHE A 41 5.13 -8.41 2.81
N THR A 42 4.54 -9.18 1.91
CA THR A 42 5.13 -9.55 0.61
C THR A 42 4.22 -9.08 -0.50
N LEU A 43 4.80 -8.56 -1.58
CA LEU A 43 4.11 -8.14 -2.80
C LEU A 43 4.71 -8.89 -3.98
N VAL A 44 3.89 -9.60 -4.72
CA VAL A 44 4.28 -10.41 -5.87
C VAL A 44 3.58 -9.87 -7.11
N TRP A 45 4.33 -9.33 -8.06
CA TRP A 45 3.81 -8.93 -9.37
C TRP A 45 3.93 -10.08 -10.36
N ALA A 46 2.82 -10.38 -11.04
CA ALA A 46 2.81 -11.27 -12.18
C ALA A 46 3.42 -10.55 -13.39
N ARG A 47 4.29 -11.25 -14.12
CA ARG A 47 4.83 -10.83 -15.41
C ARG A 47 5.10 -12.05 -16.28
N GLU A 48 5.33 -11.83 -17.57
CA GLU A 48 5.85 -12.89 -18.43
C GLU A 48 7.23 -13.35 -17.90
N GLY A 49 7.37 -14.66 -17.65
CA GLY A 49 8.54 -15.25 -17.01
C GLY A 49 8.43 -15.34 -15.48
N ALA A 50 9.56 -15.17 -14.77
CA ALA A 50 9.61 -15.32 -13.32
C ALA A 50 8.96 -14.13 -12.60
N PRO A 51 8.07 -14.34 -11.61
CA PRO A 51 7.40 -13.25 -10.89
C PRO A 51 8.40 -12.36 -10.15
N ILE A 52 8.01 -11.11 -9.93
CA ILE A 52 8.81 -10.13 -9.20
C ILE A 52 8.27 -10.05 -7.77
N THR A 53 9.13 -10.31 -6.78
CA THR A 53 8.75 -10.28 -5.36
C THR A 53 9.45 -9.15 -4.62
N TRP A 54 8.68 -8.41 -3.85
CA TRP A 54 9.12 -7.41 -2.88
C TRP A 54 8.71 -7.87 -1.48
N SER A 55 9.53 -7.57 -0.48
CA SER A 55 9.14 -7.76 0.92
C SER A 55 9.48 -6.51 1.73
N GLY A 56 8.65 -6.22 2.72
CA GLY A 56 8.77 -5.00 3.51
C GLY A 56 8.05 -5.10 4.83
N GLY A 57 8.08 -3.98 5.56
CA GLY A 57 7.40 -3.81 6.83
C GLY A 57 6.63 -2.50 6.87
N TYR A 58 5.68 -2.42 7.79
CA TYR A 58 4.96 -1.19 8.10
C TYR A 58 4.91 -0.93 9.59
N LEU A 59 4.83 0.35 9.96
CA LEU A 59 4.60 0.82 11.32
C LEU A 59 3.52 1.90 11.30
N LEU A 60 2.41 1.67 12.01
CA LEU A 60 1.36 2.66 12.25
C LEU A 60 1.39 3.12 13.71
N ARG A 61 1.66 4.41 13.92
CA ARG A 61 1.72 5.05 15.24
C ARG A 61 1.06 6.42 15.18
N GLY A 62 0.04 6.65 16.02
CA GLY A 62 -0.61 7.97 16.12
C GLY A 62 -1.19 8.52 14.82
N GLY A 63 -1.57 7.64 13.89
CA GLY A 63 -2.06 8.02 12.55
C GLY A 63 -0.97 8.25 11.49
N HIS A 64 0.29 8.02 11.84
CA HIS A 64 1.41 8.00 10.92
C HIS A 64 1.74 6.55 10.54
N LEU A 65 1.46 6.20 9.28
CA LEU A 65 1.86 4.94 8.68
C LEU A 65 3.19 5.12 7.96
N ARG A 66 4.19 4.34 8.33
CA ARG A 66 5.47 4.22 7.63
C ARG A 66 5.56 2.86 6.95
N ILE A 67 6.12 2.81 5.75
CA ILE A 67 6.31 1.62 4.93
C ILE A 67 7.75 1.60 4.42
N ASP A 68 8.43 0.48 4.61
CA ASP A 68 9.81 0.28 4.16
C ASP A 68 9.93 -1.03 3.37
N MET A 69 10.48 -0.99 2.15
CA MET A 69 10.80 -2.20 1.38
C MET A 69 12.18 -2.73 1.79
N HIS A 70 12.17 -3.86 2.49
CA HIS A 70 13.38 -4.48 3.00
C HIS A 70 14.09 -5.34 1.97
N GLN A 71 13.38 -5.97 1.04
CA GLN A 71 13.99 -6.71 -0.05
C GLN A 71 13.39 -6.26 -1.37
N ALA A 72 14.27 -5.83 -2.25
CA ALA A 72 13.98 -5.58 -3.65
C ALA A 72 14.39 -6.80 -4.48
N PRO A 73 13.74 -7.02 -5.64
CA PRO A 73 14.21 -7.97 -6.64
C PRO A 73 15.67 -7.71 -7.04
N THR A 74 16.39 -8.75 -7.43
CA THR A 74 17.77 -8.63 -7.91
C THR A 74 17.88 -7.58 -9.03
N GLY A 75 18.81 -6.63 -8.86
CA GLY A 75 19.05 -5.54 -9.82
C GLY A 75 18.13 -4.33 -9.66
N MET A 76 17.28 -4.28 -8.63
CA MET A 76 16.48 -3.11 -8.28
C MET A 76 16.93 -2.49 -6.95
N GLU A 77 16.77 -1.18 -6.84
CA GLU A 77 17.06 -0.45 -5.61
C GLU A 77 16.01 -0.74 -4.53
N ARG A 78 16.47 -0.76 -3.27
CA ARG A 78 15.58 -0.83 -2.11
C ARG A 78 14.90 0.52 -1.93
N LEU A 79 13.58 0.49 -1.75
CA LEU A 79 12.77 1.69 -1.55
C LEU A 79 12.34 1.78 -0.09
N THR A 80 12.67 2.89 0.58
CA THR A 80 12.35 3.12 2.00
C THR A 80 11.70 4.48 2.22
N GLY A 81 11.09 4.67 3.38
CA GLY A 81 10.51 5.95 3.78
C GLY A 81 9.20 6.31 3.09
N GLY A 82 8.38 5.30 2.73
CA GLY A 82 7.01 5.57 2.33
C GLY A 82 6.19 5.98 3.55
N GLU A 83 5.42 7.06 3.47
CA GLU A 83 4.69 7.57 4.62
C GLU A 83 3.29 8.06 4.25
N ALA A 84 2.27 7.61 5.00
CA ALA A 84 0.92 8.17 4.94
C ALA A 84 0.56 8.79 6.30
N LEU A 85 -0.07 9.96 6.27
CA LEU A 85 -0.53 10.66 7.48
C LEU A 85 -2.04 10.52 7.64
N THR A 86 -2.52 10.80 8.85
CA THR A 86 -3.95 10.78 9.22
C THR A 86 -4.64 9.43 9.01
N VAL A 87 -3.87 8.34 9.02
CA VAL A 87 -4.41 6.98 8.87
C VAL A 87 -5.24 6.64 10.11
N PRO A 88 -6.53 6.27 9.95
CA PRO A 88 -7.37 5.96 11.09
C PRO A 88 -6.93 4.65 11.75
N LYS A 89 -7.24 4.51 13.04
CA LYS A 89 -6.97 3.27 13.79
C LYS A 89 -7.88 2.12 13.37
N GLU A 90 -9.01 2.43 12.76
CA GLU A 90 -10.07 1.51 12.35
C GLU A 90 -10.49 1.88 10.94
N VAL A 91 -10.70 0.87 10.09
CA VAL A 91 -11.21 1.05 8.72
C VAL A 91 -12.43 0.16 8.58
N GLU A 92 -13.58 0.79 8.37
CA GLU A 92 -14.87 0.11 8.28
C GLU A 92 -15.36 0.05 6.83
N GLU A 93 -16.34 -0.83 6.60
CA GLU A 93 -17.07 -0.90 5.33
C GLU A 93 -17.69 0.47 4.99
N GLY A 94 -17.46 0.95 3.76
CA GLY A 94 -17.90 2.26 3.31
C GLY A 94 -16.94 3.41 3.60
N ALA A 95 -15.77 3.16 4.19
CA ALA A 95 -14.74 4.18 4.43
C ALA A 95 -14.35 4.93 3.15
N SER A 96 -14.11 6.24 3.29
CA SER A 96 -13.58 7.14 2.27
C SER A 96 -12.60 8.11 2.92
N LEU A 97 -11.33 8.03 2.54
CA LEU A 97 -10.22 8.71 3.20
C LEU A 97 -9.38 9.47 2.16
N VAL A 98 -8.84 10.61 2.58
CA VAL A 98 -7.81 11.34 1.83
C VAL A 98 -6.59 11.44 2.73
N LEU A 99 -5.50 10.78 2.34
CA LEU A 99 -4.30 10.65 3.14
C LEU A 99 -3.16 11.44 2.48
N PRO A 100 -2.52 12.39 3.17
CA PRO A 100 -1.23 12.91 2.74
C PRO A 100 -0.23 11.77 2.56
N TRP A 101 0.49 11.76 1.45
CA TRP A 101 1.32 10.63 1.04
C TRP A 101 2.70 11.05 0.59
N GLN A 102 3.71 10.28 1.00
CA GLN A 102 5.06 10.32 0.49
C GLN A 102 5.42 8.92 -0.03
N PRO A 103 5.70 8.78 -1.33
CA PRO A 103 6.13 7.50 -1.88
C PRO A 103 7.51 7.07 -1.34
N PRO A 104 7.76 5.77 -1.17
CA PRO A 104 9.09 5.24 -0.89
C PRO A 104 10.15 5.74 -1.89
N GLY A 105 11.35 6.04 -1.39
CA GLY A 105 12.47 6.51 -2.23
C GLY A 105 12.49 8.01 -2.52
N HIS A 106 11.43 8.75 -2.17
CA HIS A 106 11.40 10.20 -2.30
C HIS A 106 11.95 10.86 -1.03
N ARG A 107 12.87 11.83 -1.19
CA ARG A 107 13.55 12.53 -0.08
C ARG A 107 12.81 13.76 0.41
N ASP A 108 11.95 14.34 -0.42
CA ASP A 108 11.23 15.56 -0.09
C ASP A 108 9.89 15.19 0.57
N THR A 109 9.89 15.20 1.90
CA THR A 109 8.67 15.23 2.70
C THR A 109 7.91 16.53 2.39
N GLY A 110 6.66 16.42 1.93
CA GLY A 110 5.75 17.56 1.81
C GLY A 110 5.75 18.23 0.44
N ASP A 111 4.61 18.14 -0.24
CA ASP A 111 3.96 19.20 -1.06
C ASP A 111 3.07 18.58 -2.17
N GLY A 112 2.09 17.75 -1.78
CA GLY A 112 0.88 17.59 -2.59
C GLY A 112 0.53 16.20 -3.12
N GLN A 113 1.33 15.15 -2.86
CA GLN A 113 0.88 13.80 -3.17
C GLN A 113 -0.13 13.31 -2.13
N ARG A 114 -1.11 12.54 -2.59
CA ARG A 114 -2.20 12.03 -1.74
C ARG A 114 -2.66 10.65 -2.20
N LEU A 115 -3.22 9.90 -1.25
CA LEU A 115 -4.01 8.71 -1.51
C LEU A 115 -5.48 9.01 -1.24
N ASN A 116 -6.33 8.86 -2.25
CA ASN A 116 -7.77 8.75 -2.04
C ASN A 116 -8.11 7.28 -1.91
N VAL A 117 -8.57 6.87 -0.73
CA VAL A 117 -8.77 5.47 -0.38
C VAL A 117 -10.24 5.24 -0.07
N THR A 118 -10.87 4.29 -0.75
CA THR A 118 -12.21 3.81 -0.41
C THR A 118 -12.20 2.33 -0.14
N TYR A 119 -13.05 1.87 0.80
CA TYR A 119 -13.22 0.45 1.09
C TYR A 119 -14.70 0.08 1.01
N ARG A 120 -15.05 -0.83 0.10
CA ARG A 120 -16.41 -1.33 -0.06
C ARG A 120 -16.42 -2.72 -0.67
N ASN A 121 -17.32 -3.60 -0.23
CA ASN A 121 -17.52 -4.94 -0.79
C ASN A 121 -16.21 -5.75 -0.85
N ASN A 122 -15.38 -5.69 0.20
CA ASN A 122 -14.06 -6.31 0.26
C ASN A 122 -13.03 -5.79 -0.77
N VAL A 123 -13.30 -4.64 -1.39
CA VAL A 123 -12.39 -3.98 -2.32
C VAL A 123 -11.89 -2.68 -1.72
N LEU A 124 -10.57 -2.57 -1.61
CA LEU A 124 -9.85 -1.36 -1.28
C LEU A 124 -9.40 -0.71 -2.59
N HIS A 125 -9.95 0.47 -2.90
CA HIS A 125 -9.62 1.24 -4.08
C HIS A 125 -8.76 2.44 -3.68
N ILE A 126 -7.55 2.50 -4.20
CA ILE A 126 -6.55 3.53 -3.87
C ILE A 126 -6.24 4.30 -5.14
N VAL A 127 -6.53 5.59 -5.15
CA VAL A 127 -6.04 6.51 -6.18
C VAL A 127 -4.87 7.27 -5.59
N HIS A 128 -3.69 7.10 -6.19
CA HIS A 128 -2.51 7.87 -5.87
C HIS A 128 -2.42 9.04 -6.85
N THR A 129 -2.56 10.26 -6.34
CA THR A 129 -2.36 11.49 -7.12
C THR A 129 -0.94 12.00 -6.89
N GLU A 130 -0.16 12.09 -7.97
CA GLU A 130 1.16 12.72 -8.03
C GLU A 130 1.07 14.25 -7.91
N ARG A 131 2.20 14.91 -7.64
CA ARG A 131 2.24 16.40 -7.52
C ARG A 131 1.73 17.11 -8.77
N ASN A 132 1.98 16.54 -9.95
CA ASN A 132 1.54 17.09 -11.24
C ASN A 132 0.08 16.77 -11.58
N GLY A 133 -0.66 16.12 -10.68
CA GLY A 133 -2.04 15.70 -10.88
C GLY A 133 -2.21 14.40 -11.67
N SER A 134 -1.12 13.74 -12.09
CA SER A 134 -1.20 12.40 -12.68
C SER A 134 -1.71 11.40 -11.64
N GLU A 135 -2.59 10.50 -12.04
CA GLU A 135 -3.20 9.52 -11.13
C GLU A 135 -2.89 8.09 -11.52
N SER A 136 -2.37 7.32 -10.58
CA SER A 136 -2.35 5.86 -10.63
C SER A 136 -3.49 5.30 -9.77
N VAL A 137 -4.03 4.16 -10.21
CA VAL A 137 -5.16 3.50 -9.56
C VAL A 137 -4.75 2.09 -9.16
N HIS A 138 -5.02 1.74 -7.91
CA HIS A 138 -4.74 0.43 -7.35
C HIS A 138 -6.02 -0.16 -6.76
N VAL A 139 -6.43 -1.30 -7.28
CA VAL A 139 -7.61 -2.04 -6.82
C VAL A 139 -7.13 -3.28 -6.09
N CYS A 140 -7.36 -3.32 -4.78
CA CYS A 140 -6.96 -4.40 -3.91
C CYS A 140 -8.21 -5.16 -3.44
N THR A 141 -8.37 -6.41 -3.83
CA THR A 141 -9.52 -7.24 -3.43
C THR A 141 -9.05 -8.31 -2.46
N ARG A 142 -9.77 -8.52 -1.34
CA ARG A 142 -9.44 -9.63 -0.44
C ARG A 142 -9.52 -10.94 -1.22
N ALA A 143 -8.45 -11.75 -1.15
CA ALA A 143 -8.48 -13.10 -1.67
C ALA A 143 -9.32 -13.97 -0.73
N THR A 144 -10.29 -14.68 -1.29
CA THR A 144 -11.09 -15.70 -0.59
C THR A 144 -10.26 -16.91 -0.22
#